data_AF-A0A1M5XLF8-F1
#
_entry.id   AF-A0A1M5XLF8-F1
#
_cell.length_a   1.000
_cell.length_b   1.000
_cell.length_c   1.000
_cell.angle_alpha   90.00
_cell.angle_beta   90.00
_cell.angle_gamma   90.00
#
_symmetry.space_group_name_H-M   'P 1'
#
loop_
_entity.id
_entity.type
_entity.pdbx_description
1 polymer ?
#
loop_
_entity_poly.entity_id
_entity_poly.type
_entity_poly.pdbx_seq_one_letter_code
_entity_poly.pdbx_strand_id
1 'polypeptide(L)' 'MKALKREVKLPASCVYYQIRLGFVIEEDQSRWLTNKEISDGVIKAIKNKNRITTIGQLEPWEKRP' A
#
# COMPACT_ATOMS: atom_id res chain seq x y z
N MET A 1 6.72 -8.07 15.15
CA MET A 1 6.04 -7.73 13.88
C MET A 1 6.32 -8.81 12.85
N LYS A 2 5.38 -9.73 12.60
CA LYS A 2 5.55 -10.80 11.62
C LYS A 2 5.59 -10.20 10.22
N ALA A 3 6.78 -10.24 9.61
CA ALA A 3 7.00 -9.84 8.24
C ALA A 3 6.08 -10.68 7.34
N LEU A 4 5.30 -10.00 6.49
CA LEU A 4 4.53 -10.60 5.42
C LEU A 4 5.51 -11.10 4.32
N LYS A 5 6.39 -12.05 4.65
CA LYS A 5 7.19 -12.80 3.68
C LYS A 5 6.47 -14.12 3.47
N ARG A 6 5.49 -14.14 2.57
CA ARG A 6 5.26 -15.38 1.82
C ARG A 6 6.50 -15.54 0.96
N GLU A 7 7.26 -16.60 1.18
CA GLU A 7 8.33 -17.03 0.28
C GLU A 7 7.70 -17.43 -1.06
N VAL A 8 7.32 -16.44 -1.86
CA VAL A 8 6.89 -16.67 -3.23
C VAL A 8 8.18 -16.93 -3.99
N LYS A 9 8.44 -18.19 -4.33
CA LYS A 9 9.49 -18.58 -5.29
C LYS A 9 9.12 -17.98 -6.65
N LEU A 10 9.50 -16.73 -6.85
CA LEU A 10 9.30 -16.06 -8.11
C LEU A 10 10.41 -16.49 -9.07
N PRO A 11 10.08 -16.84 -10.33
CA PRO A 11 11.10 -17.04 -11.34
C PRO A 11 11.90 -15.73 -11.51
N ALA A 12 13.16 -15.83 -11.96
CA ALA A 12 14.08 -14.69 -12.05
C ALA A 12 13.56 -13.53 -12.93
N SER A 13 12.55 -13.79 -13.77
CA SER A 13 11.86 -12.83 -14.63
C SER A 13 10.68 -12.11 -13.96
N CYS A 14 10.30 -12.47 -12.73
CA CYS A 14 9.13 -11.90 -12.06
C CYS A 14 9.53 -10.84 -11.03
N VAL A 15 8.86 -9.68 -11.08
CA VAL A 15 9.13 -8.58 -10.17
C VAL A 15 8.03 -8.50 -9.12
N TYR A 16 8.41 -8.66 -7.85
CA TYR A 16 7.49 -8.51 -6.73
C TYR A 16 7.33 -7.04 -6.34
N TYR A 17 6.08 -6.60 -6.27
CA TYR A 17 5.68 -5.30 -5.76
C TYR A 17 4.78 -5.48 -4.55
N GLN A 18 5.25 -5.04 -3.38
CA GLN A 18 4.47 -5.04 -2.16
C GLN A 18 3.74 -3.71 -2.02
N ILE A 19 2.42 -3.75 -2.19
CA ILE A 19 1.55 -2.59 -1.99
C ILE A 19 0.87 -2.72 -0.63
N ARG A 20 1.07 -1.74 0.24
CA ARG A 20 0.44 -1.65 1.57
C ARG A 20 -0.68 -0.63 1.50
N LEU A 21 -1.90 -1.04 1.81
CA LEU A 21 -3.06 -0.16 1.83
C LEU A 21 -3.28 0.33 3.27
N GLY A 22 -3.31 1.64 3.44
CA GLY A 22 -3.69 2.31 4.68
C GLY A 22 -5.09 2.91 4.60
N PHE A 23 -5.30 3.98 5.35
CA PHE A 23 -6.48 4.83 5.32
C PHE A 23 -6.03 6.28 5.08
N VAL A 24 -6.94 7.18 4.74
CA VAL A 24 -6.62 8.61 4.59
C VAL A 24 -7.45 9.40 5.59
N ILE A 25 -6.86 10.49 6.11
CA ILE A 25 -7.54 11.43 6.99
C ILE A 25 -7.81 12.68 6.16
N GLU A 26 -9.08 12.98 5.92
CA GLU A 26 -9.52 14.22 5.30
C GLU A 26 -10.39 14.99 6.29
N GLU A 27 -10.03 16.25 6.54
CA GLU A 27 -10.82 17.21 7.34
C GLU A 27 -11.38 16.63 8.65
N ASP A 28 -10.51 15.97 9.41
CA ASP A 28 -10.78 15.35 10.72
C ASP A 28 -11.51 13.99 10.70
N GLN A 29 -11.98 13.52 9.54
CA GLN A 29 -12.55 12.18 9.39
C GLN A 29 -11.58 11.22 8.69
N SER A 30 -11.41 10.05 9.30
CA SER A 30 -10.68 8.94 8.70
C SER A 30 -11.60 8.18 7.75
N ARG A 31 -11.16 8.02 6.49
CA ARG A 31 -11.86 7.23 5.48
C ARG A 31 -10.96 6.17 4.86
N TRP A 32 -11.58 5.07 4.45
CA TRP A 32 -10.90 4.09 3.62
C TRP A 32 -10.53 4.69 2.27
N LEU A 33 -9.43 4.20 1.70
CA LEU A 33 -9.01 4.54 0.34
C LEU A 33 -10.10 4.14 -0.64
N THR A 34 -10.40 5.02 -1.59
CA THR A 34 -11.26 4.67 -2.71
C THR A 34 -10.52 3.74 -3.67
N ASN A 35 -11.28 2.98 -4.47
CA ASN A 35 -10.73 2.17 -5.56
C ASN A 35 -9.81 2.99 -6.48
N LYS A 36 -10.15 4.27 -6.73
CA LYS A 36 -9.36 5.17 -7.55
C LYS A 36 -7.99 5.46 -6.93
N GLU A 37 -7.93 5.75 -5.64
CA GLU A 37 -6.67 5.99 -4.92
C GLU A 37 -5.80 4.73 -4.87
N ILE A 38 -6.42 3.57 -4.65
CA ILE A 38 -5.74 2.26 -4.67
C ILE A 38 -5.13 2.02 -6.05
N SER A 39 -5.91 2.14 -7.12
CA SER A 39 -5.42 1.90 -8.48
C SER A 39 -4.33 2.89 -8.89
N ASP A 40 -4.48 4.19 -8.60
CA ASP A 40 -3.46 5.20 -8.94
C ASP A 40 -2.14 4.92 -8.20
N GLY A 41 -2.21 4.60 -6.91
CA GLY A 41 -1.04 4.29 -6.11
C GLY A 41 -0.34 3.01 -6.55
N VAL A 42 -1.09 1.97 -6.96
CA VAL A 42 -0.51 0.73 -7.51
C VAL A 42 0.20 1.01 -8.84
N ILE A 43 -0.44 1.76 -9.73
CA ILE A 43 0.14 2.12 -11.03
C ILE A 43 1.42 2.94 -10.84
N LYS A 44 1.41 3.92 -9.92
CA LYS A 44 2.61 4.69 -9.56
C LYS A 44 3.71 3.82 -8.99
N ALA A 45 3.38 2.87 -8.10
CA ALA A 45 4.36 1.95 -7.52
C ALA A 45 5.09 1.14 -8.61
N ILE A 46 4.34 0.61 -9.57
CA ILE A 46 4.88 -0.17 -10.69
C ILE A 46 5.69 0.73 -11.62
N LYS A 47 5.15 1.90 -12.02
CA LYS A 47 5.84 2.88 -12.89
C LYS A 47 7.17 3.34 -12.29
N ASN A 48 7.19 3.64 -11.00
CA ASN A 48 8.40 4.08 -10.29
C ASN A 48 9.34 2.92 -9.93
N LYS A 49 8.97 1.66 -10.27
CA LYS A 49 9.70 0.45 -9.91
C LYS A 49 9.94 0.31 -8.39
N ASN A 50 9.04 0.86 -7.58
CA ASN A 50 9.13 0.83 -6.12
C ASN A 50 8.62 -0.51 -5.59
N ARG A 51 9.55 -1.39 -5.19
CA ARG A 51 9.24 -2.73 -4.65
C ARG A 51 8.33 -2.71 -3.43
N ILE A 52 8.33 -1.63 -2.65
CA ILE A 52 7.44 -1.45 -1.50
C ILE A 52 6.82 -0.07 -1.63
N THR A 53 5.50 -0.01 -1.71
CA THR A 53 4.75 1.26 -1.74
C THR A 53 3.61 1.19 -0.74
N THR A 54 3.46 2.24 0.06
CA THR A 54 2.31 2.42 0.95
C THR A 54 1.40 3.45 0.31
N ILE A 55 0.13 3.11 0.13
CA ILE A 55 -0.92 4.01 -0.36
C ILE A 55 -1.74 4.43 0.87
N GLY A 56 -1.88 5.74 1.09
CA GLY A 56 -2.50 6.30 2.29
C GLY A 56 -1.55 6.45 3.48
N GLN A 57 -2.12 6.69 4.65
CA GLN A 57 -1.45 6.74 5.94
C GLN A 57 -1.78 5.49 6.78
N LEU A 58 -0.76 4.96 7.46
CA LEU A 58 -0.91 3.90 8.46
C LEU A 58 -1.00 4.46 9.88
N GLU A 59 -0.63 5.72 10.05
CA GLU A 59 -0.50 6.46 11.30
C GLU A 59 -1.13 7.85 11.15
N PRO A 60 -1.72 8.41 12.21
CA PRO A 60 -1.77 7.88 13.58
C PRO A 60 -2.82 6.77 13.75
N TRP A 61 -2.43 5.69 14.45
CA TRP A 61 -3.31 4.56 14.77
C TRP A 61 -4.48 4.96 15.69
N GLU A 62 -4.33 6.09 16.40
CA GLU A 62 -5.30 6.66 17.35
C GLU A 62 -6.56 7.28 16.70
N LYS A 63 -6.52 7.59 15.39
CA LYS A 63 -7.68 8.12 14.64
C LYS A 63 -8.32 7.09 13.70
N ARG A 64 -8.01 5.80 13.87
CA ARG A 64 -8.72 4.76 13.14
C ARG A 64 -10.19 4.76 13.59
N PRO A 65 -11.15 4.79 12.65
CA PRO A 65 -12.56 4.74 12.98
C PRO A 65 -12.96 3.35 13.49
#